data_AF-A0A0D2JB10-F1
#
_entry.id   AF-A0A0D2JB10-F1
#
_cell.length_a   1.000
_cell.length_b   1.000
_cell.length_c   1.000
_cell.angle_alpha   90.00
_cell.angle_beta   90.00
_cell.angle_gamma   90.00
#
_symmetry.space_group_name_H-M   'P 1'
#
loop_
_entity.id
_entity.type
_entity.pdbx_description
1 polymer ?
#
loop_
_entity_poly.entity_id
_entity_poly.type
_entity_poly.pdbx_seq_one_letter_code
_entity_poly.pdbx_strand_id
1 'polypeptide(L)'
;MLPDLQDWALEVELISRRADDREDIEAAWESLAEDQRQTVRRADAVLISNAEQVAEFWRTDEVGFDRDRSGDIPLDHWWYWLDKIAEGVYPEKYLPTWAK
;
A
#
# COMPACT_ATOMS: atom_id res chain seq x y z
N MET A 1 10.37 -21.06 -6.84
CA MET A 1 10.06 -20.01 -7.83
C MET A 1 9.38 -18.92 -7.06
N LEU A 2 9.83 -17.67 -7.20
CA LEU A 2 9.09 -16.53 -6.69
C LEU A 2 7.75 -16.45 -7.45
N PRO A 3 6.67 -15.95 -6.83
CA PRO A 3 5.47 -15.64 -7.59
C PRO A 3 5.86 -14.58 -8.63
N ASP A 4 5.60 -14.87 -9.90
CA ASP A 4 5.67 -13.84 -10.94
C ASP A 4 4.62 -12.78 -10.57
N LEU A 5 5.10 -11.63 -10.08
CA LEU A 5 4.26 -10.44 -9.93
C LEU A 5 3.61 -10.19 -11.29
N GLN A 6 2.29 -10.31 -11.32
CA GLN A 6 1.54 -10.12 -12.54
C GLN A 6 1.70 -8.66 -13.00
N ASP A 7 1.87 -8.42 -14.30
CA ASP A 7 2.11 -7.07 -14.84
C ASP A 7 1.07 -6.03 -14.40
N TRP A 8 -0.17 -6.47 -14.13
CA TRP A 8 -1.26 -5.62 -13.66
C TRP A 8 -1.02 -5.08 -12.23
N ALA A 9 -0.24 -5.76 -11.38
CA ALA A 9 0.10 -5.28 -10.05
C ALA A 9 1.03 -4.04 -10.07
N LEU A 10 1.64 -3.75 -11.23
CA LEU A 10 2.53 -2.59 -11.42
C LEU A 10 1.85 -1.42 -12.17
N GLU A 11 0.58 -1.57 -12.58
CA GLU A 11 -0.15 -0.46 -13.19
C GLU A 11 -0.46 0.59 -12.12
N VAL A 12 -0.10 1.85 -12.36
CA VAL A 12 -0.32 2.97 -11.42
C VAL A 12 -1.80 3.11 -11.02
N GLU A 13 -2.71 2.72 -11.92
CA GLU A 13 -4.15 2.71 -11.70
C GLU A 13 -4.64 1.52 -10.86
N LEU A 14 -3.81 0.49 -10.67
CA LEU A 14 -4.10 -0.75 -9.91
C LEU A 14 -3.32 -0.86 -8.60
N ILE A 15 -2.12 -0.29 -8.49
CA ILE A 15 -1.35 -0.18 -7.22
C ILE A 15 -2.18 0.55 -6.12
N SER A 16 -3.23 1.26 -6.52
CA SER A 16 -4.18 1.95 -5.63
C SER A 16 -5.39 1.13 -5.18
N ARG A 17 -5.54 -0.14 -5.60
CA ARG A 17 -6.84 -0.82 -5.43
C ARG A 17 -6.92 -1.81 -4.28
N ARG A 18 -5.84 -2.41 -3.77
CA ARG A 18 -5.90 -3.42 -2.68
C ARG A 18 -4.67 -3.41 -1.77
N ALA A 19 -4.87 -3.77 -0.50
CA ALA A 19 -3.79 -3.94 0.46
C ALA A 19 -2.92 -5.18 0.14
N ASP A 20 -3.54 -6.29 -0.27
CA ASP A 20 -2.87 -7.55 -0.59
C ASP A 20 -1.84 -7.39 -1.72
N ASP A 21 -2.16 -6.61 -2.75
CA ASP A 21 -1.23 -6.32 -3.84
C ASP A 21 0.03 -5.59 -3.32
N ARG A 22 -0.11 -4.75 -2.29
CA ARG A 22 1.05 -4.08 -1.66
C ARG A 22 1.84 -5.03 -0.79
N GLU A 23 1.23 -6.00 -0.12
CA GLU A 23 1.95 -7.05 0.59
C GLU A 23 2.81 -7.89 -0.37
N ASP A 24 2.24 -8.28 -1.52
CA ASP A 24 2.97 -9.03 -2.55
C ASP A 24 4.16 -8.21 -3.10
N ILE A 25 3.95 -6.91 -3.34
CA ILE A 25 5.02 -5.99 -3.78
C ILE A 25 6.12 -5.87 -2.71
N GLU A 26 5.77 -5.75 -1.43
CA GLU A 26 6.75 -5.69 -0.35
C GLU A 26 7.56 -6.98 -0.27
N ALA A 27 6.89 -8.15 -0.31
CA ALA A 27 7.54 -9.45 -0.27
C ALA A 27 8.52 -9.66 -1.44
N ALA A 28 8.23 -9.07 -2.60
CA ALA A 28 9.07 -9.14 -3.80
C ALA A 28 10.09 -7.98 -3.94
N TRP A 29 10.12 -7.00 -3.04
CA TRP A 29 10.87 -5.74 -3.21
C TRP A 29 12.34 -5.92 -3.62
N GLU A 30 13.04 -6.87 -2.99
CA GLU A 30 14.46 -7.15 -3.27
C GLU A 30 14.68 -7.76 -4.65
N SER A 31 13.65 -8.35 -5.26
CA SER A 31 13.70 -8.93 -6.60
C SER A 31 13.29 -7.96 -7.72
N LEU A 32 12.68 -6.82 -7.37
CA LEU A 32 12.28 -5.80 -8.35
C LEU A 32 13.51 -5.12 -8.97
N ALA A 33 13.45 -4.93 -10.28
CA ALA A 33 14.36 -4.04 -10.99
C ALA A 33 14.15 -2.58 -10.56
N GLU A 34 15.17 -1.72 -10.76
CA GLU A 34 15.10 -0.35 -10.26
C GLU A 34 13.99 0.47 -10.92
N ASP A 35 13.70 0.26 -12.20
CA ASP A 35 12.57 0.89 -12.90
C ASP A 35 11.21 0.49 -12.30
N GLN A 36 11.05 -0.79 -11.94
CA GLN A 36 9.85 -1.28 -11.23
C GLN A 36 9.74 -0.64 -9.84
N ARG A 37 10.84 -0.54 -9.08
CA ARG A 37 10.87 0.16 -7.78
C ARG A 37 10.49 1.62 -7.94
N GLN A 38 10.93 2.30 -8.99
CA GLN A 38 10.53 3.69 -9.27
C GLN A 38 9.03 3.80 -9.55
N THR A 39 8.43 2.84 -10.26
CA THR A 39 6.99 2.78 -10.47
C THR A 39 6.23 2.62 -9.16
N VAL A 40 6.67 1.70 -8.29
CA VAL A 40 6.06 1.50 -6.96
C VAL A 40 6.16 2.77 -6.12
N ARG A 41 7.34 3.42 -6.06
CA ARG A 41 7.52 4.67 -5.30
C ARG A 41 6.58 5.78 -5.77
N ARG A 42 6.38 5.93 -7.08
CA ARG A 42 5.44 6.90 -7.65
C ARG A 42 4.00 6.57 -7.27
N ALA A 43 3.64 5.30 -7.35
CA ALA A 43 2.30 4.87 -7.00
C ALA A 43 2.02 5.03 -5.50
N ASP A 44 2.98 4.76 -4.62
CA ASP A 44 2.87 5.02 -3.17
C ASP A 44 2.61 6.51 -2.88
N ALA A 45 3.35 7.40 -3.54
CA ALA A 45 3.15 8.84 -3.39
C ALA A 45 1.75 9.29 -3.87
N VAL A 46 1.27 8.72 -4.98
CA VAL A 46 -0.10 8.96 -5.48
C VAL A 46 -1.12 8.43 -4.46
N LEU A 47 -0.93 7.24 -3.93
CA LEU A 47 -1.85 6.61 -3.00
C LEU A 47 -1.96 7.39 -1.68
N ILE A 48 -0.83 7.80 -1.10
CA ILE A 48 -0.80 8.62 0.12
C ILE A 48 -1.45 9.98 -0.13
N SER A 49 -1.15 10.66 -1.24
CA SER A 49 -1.75 11.96 -1.56
C SER A 49 -3.24 11.89 -1.88
N ASN A 50 -3.76 10.72 -2.24
CA ASN A 50 -5.19 10.49 -2.49
C ASN A 50 -5.88 9.72 -1.36
N ALA A 51 -5.25 9.56 -0.19
CA ALA A 51 -5.77 8.78 0.92
C ALA A 51 -7.22 9.13 1.28
N GLU A 52 -7.59 10.42 1.31
CA GLU A 52 -8.96 10.87 1.61
C GLU A 52 -10.01 10.31 0.63
N GLN A 53 -9.66 10.18 -0.65
CA GLN A 53 -10.59 9.71 -1.69
C GLN A 53 -10.76 8.19 -1.66
N VAL A 54 -9.72 7.46 -1.27
CA VAL A 54 -9.70 5.99 -1.32
C VAL A 54 -9.96 5.33 0.04
N ALA A 55 -9.81 6.07 1.14
CA ALA A 55 -9.95 5.54 2.50
C ALA A 55 -11.32 4.91 2.76
N GLU A 56 -12.40 5.48 2.22
CA GLU A 56 -13.75 4.91 2.37
C GLU A 56 -13.85 3.54 1.71
N PHE A 57 -13.33 3.42 0.47
CA PHE A 57 -13.29 2.14 -0.24
C PHE A 57 -12.46 1.11 0.52
N TRP A 58 -11.27 1.47 1.00
CA TRP A 58 -10.42 0.57 1.78
C TRP A 58 -10.99 0.21 3.16
N ARG A 59 -11.77 1.08 3.81
CA ARG A 59 -12.48 0.73 5.05
C ARG A 59 -13.56 -0.34 4.81
N THR A 60 -14.21 -0.30 3.65
CA THR A 60 -15.32 -1.21 3.31
C THR A 60 -14.92 -2.48 2.58
N ASP A 61 -13.69 -2.54 2.06
CA ASP A 61 -13.14 -3.70 1.37
C ASP A 61 -12.41 -4.66 2.35
N GLU A 62 -11.78 -5.72 1.83
CA GLU A 62 -11.05 -6.75 2.59
C GLU A 62 -10.10 -6.20 3.67
N VAL A 63 -9.53 -5.00 3.49
CA VAL A 63 -8.60 -4.35 4.45
C VAL A 63 -9.24 -4.09 5.82
N GLY A 64 -10.52 -3.71 5.86
CA GLY A 64 -11.26 -3.54 7.13
C GLY A 64 -11.47 -4.89 7.82
N PHE A 65 -11.81 -5.92 7.04
CA PHE A 65 -12.00 -7.28 7.54
C PHE A 65 -10.68 -7.88 8.07
N ASP A 66 -9.56 -7.68 7.38
CA ASP A 66 -8.26 -8.21 7.80
C ASP A 66 -7.69 -7.48 9.01
N ARG A 67 -7.91 -6.16 9.14
CA ARG A 67 -7.59 -5.43 10.36
C ARG A 67 -8.38 -5.96 11.55
N ASP A 68 -9.69 -6.16 11.38
CA ASP A 68 -10.57 -6.63 12.45
C ASP A 68 -10.34 -8.11 12.79
N ARG A 69 -9.95 -8.93 11.80
CA ARG A 69 -9.71 -10.38 11.96
C ARG A 69 -8.32 -10.70 12.49
N SER A 70 -7.29 -10.01 12.01
CA SER A 70 -5.90 -10.30 12.38
C SER A 70 -5.46 -9.56 13.64
N GLY A 71 -6.01 -8.37 13.92
CA GLY A 71 -5.77 -7.59 15.14
C GLY A 71 -4.35 -7.00 15.31
N ASP A 72 -3.34 -7.61 14.69
CA ASP A 72 -1.92 -7.34 14.90
C ASP A 72 -1.20 -6.88 13.61
N ILE A 73 -1.85 -6.08 12.77
CA ILE A 73 -1.18 -5.52 11.59
C ILE A 73 -0.10 -4.51 12.02
N PRO A 74 1.16 -4.68 11.60
CA PRO A 74 2.24 -3.74 11.92
C PRO A 74 1.99 -2.32 11.41
N LEU A 75 2.59 -1.34 12.11
CA LEU A 75 2.52 0.07 11.69
C LEU A 75 3.49 0.40 10.54
N ASP A 76 4.43 -0.44 10.15
CA ASP A 76 5.20 -0.25 8.92
C ASP A 76 4.43 -0.68 7.66
N HIS A 77 3.37 -1.48 7.80
CA HIS A 77 2.42 -1.78 6.71
C HIS A 77 1.38 -0.66 6.53
N TRP A 78 1.86 0.54 6.22
CA TRP A 78 1.05 1.77 6.18
C TRP A 78 -0.17 1.72 5.26
N TRP A 79 -0.17 0.88 4.23
CA TRP A 79 -1.30 0.72 3.32
C TRP A 79 -2.56 0.16 4.01
N TYR A 80 -2.44 -0.56 5.13
CA TYR A 80 -3.63 -0.94 5.92
C TYR A 80 -4.29 0.24 6.65
N TRP A 81 -3.65 1.41 6.66
CA TRP A 81 -3.99 2.53 7.52
C TRP A 81 -4.27 3.82 6.76
N LEU A 82 -4.69 3.75 5.48
CA LEU A 82 -5.05 4.95 4.71
C LEU A 82 -6.16 5.78 5.34
N ASP A 83 -7.07 5.15 6.09
CA ASP A 83 -8.04 5.84 6.93
C ASP A 83 -7.38 6.79 7.93
N LYS A 84 -6.36 6.32 8.63
CA LYS A 84 -5.61 7.10 9.62
C LYS A 84 -4.72 8.14 8.96
N ILE A 85 -4.20 7.84 7.76
CA ILE A 85 -3.42 8.79 6.97
C ILE A 85 -4.32 9.93 6.50
N ALA A 86 -5.51 9.63 5.96
CA ALA A 86 -6.52 10.60 5.57
C ALA A 86 -6.99 11.47 6.76
N GLU A 87 -7.15 10.88 7.94
CA GLU A 87 -7.50 11.61 9.17
C GLU A 87 -6.33 12.43 9.76
N GLY A 88 -5.12 12.32 9.21
CA GLY A 88 -3.93 13.00 9.72
C GLY A 88 -3.45 12.49 11.09
N VAL A 89 -3.86 11.28 11.50
CA VAL A 89 -3.51 10.68 12.80
C VAL A 89 -2.47 9.56 12.69
N TYR A 90 -2.09 9.18 11.47
CA TYR A 90 -1.07 8.16 11.24
C TYR A 90 0.35 8.67 11.57
N PRO A 91 1.21 7.91 12.28
CA PRO A 91 2.54 8.42 12.62
C PRO A 91 3.46 8.46 11.39
N GLU A 92 3.88 9.66 10.98
CA GLU A 92 4.72 9.89 9.79
C GLU A 92 6.05 9.12 9.76
N LYS A 93 6.57 8.70 10.92
CA LYS A 93 7.80 7.89 11.00
C LYS A 93 7.67 6.53 10.31
N TYR A 94 6.45 6.04 10.12
CA TYR A 94 6.16 4.79 9.44
C TYR A 94 5.77 4.95 7.97
N LEU A 95 5.60 6.19 7.48
CA LEU A 95 5.41 6.41 6.06
C LEU A 95 6.74 6.22 5.32
N PRO A 96 6.71 5.64 4.11
CA PRO A 96 7.92 5.42 3.33
C PRO A 96 8.59 6.76 3.01
N THR A 97 9.92 6.81 3.11
CA THR A 97 10.70 8.05 2.95
C THR A 97 10.60 8.64 1.54
N TRP A 98 10.30 7.82 0.53
CA TRP A 98 10.12 8.25 -0.86
C TRP A 98 8.75 8.85 -1.16
N ALA A 99 7.77 8.69 -0.26
CA ALA A 99 6.43 9.24 -0.41
C ALA A 99 6.18 10.46 0.49
N LYS A 100 7.25 10.99 1.11
CA LYS A 100 7.25 12.24 1.89
C LYS A 100 7.56 13.44 1.01
#